data_AF-A0AAD5TZ32-F1
#
_entry.id   AF-A0AAD5TZ32-F1
#
_cell.length_a   1.000
_cell.length_b   1.000
_cell.length_c   1.000
_cell.angle_alpha   90.00
_cell.angle_beta   90.00
_cell.angle_gamma   90.00
#
_symmetry.space_group_name_H-M   'P 1'
#
loop_
_entity.id
_entity.type
_entity.pdbx_description
1 polymer ?
#
loop_
_entity_poly.entity_id
_entity_poly.type
_entity_poly.pdbx_seq_one_letter_code
_entity_poly.pdbx_strand_id
1 'polypeptide(L)'
;MDEFPGKQIKFPFYSDVKLETGKKIFKRLLEGVSIHDKKGWIYSFYKKIDGTWQEQSLKIGRTDNSVEKRLRQWTNQCGEELKIKKSWETKWNHLTETLVHLELKDRGLWLGNINGGGKCNYEIQKEWFSASVFHEIDNVVSYWVRYVDALERYYYQEL
;
A
#
# COMPACT_ATOMS: atom_id res chain seq x y z
N MET A 1 -30.85 4.47 -19.39
CA MET A 1 -30.42 4.70 -17.99
C MET A 1 -30.71 3.41 -17.28
N ASP A 2 -29.74 2.52 -17.25
CA ASP A 2 -29.97 1.19 -16.70
C ASP A 2 -29.76 1.24 -15.19
N GLU A 3 -30.88 1.13 -14.48
CA GLU A 3 -30.92 0.87 -13.04
C GLU A 3 -30.37 -0.53 -12.79
N PHE A 4 -29.14 -0.60 -12.27
CA PHE A 4 -28.61 -1.85 -11.76
C PHE A 4 -29.35 -2.20 -10.45
N PRO A 5 -29.94 -3.40 -10.33
CA PRO A 5 -30.63 -3.81 -9.11
C PRO A 5 -29.60 -3.86 -7.97
N GLY A 6 -29.83 -3.02 -6.96
CA GLY A 6 -28.99 -2.79 -5.80
C GLY A 6 -28.84 -4.02 -4.89
N LYS A 7 -28.17 -5.08 -5.37
CA LYS A 7 -27.51 -6.02 -4.49
C LYS A 7 -26.29 -5.30 -3.92
N GLN A 8 -26.38 -4.88 -2.66
CA GLN A 8 -25.21 -4.57 -1.85
C GLN A 8 -24.20 -5.70 -2.05
N ILE A 9 -23.10 -5.40 -2.74
CA ILE A 9 -21.92 -6.27 -2.69
C ILE A 9 -21.44 -6.15 -1.24
N LYS A 10 -21.86 -7.09 -0.40
CA LYS A 10 -21.31 -7.25 0.94
C LYS A 10 -19.89 -7.76 0.75
N PHE A 11 -18.95 -6.83 0.66
CA PHE A 11 -17.57 -7.16 0.93
C PHE A 11 -17.51 -7.69 2.36
N PRO A 12 -17.02 -8.92 2.58
CA PRO A 12 -16.88 -9.43 3.92
C PRO A 12 -15.89 -8.51 4.64
N PHE A 13 -16.37 -7.76 5.64
CA PHE A 13 -15.62 -6.91 6.58
C PHE A 13 -15.39 -5.41 6.30
N TYR A 14 -16.01 -4.78 5.30
CA TYR A 14 -15.95 -3.30 5.18
C TYR A 14 -17.04 -2.59 6.00
N SER A 15 -16.82 -2.40 7.31
CA SER A 15 -17.66 -1.49 8.10
C SER A 15 -17.18 -0.04 8.11
N ASP A 16 -15.92 0.24 7.72
CA ASP A 16 -15.29 1.51 8.09
C ASP A 16 -14.76 2.36 6.91
N VAL A 17 -14.93 1.95 5.64
CA VAL A 17 -14.56 2.80 4.50
C VAL A 17 -15.74 3.57 3.94
N LYS A 18 -15.51 4.82 3.54
CA LYS A 18 -16.53 5.68 2.92
C LYS A 18 -16.96 5.09 1.58
N LEU A 19 -18.23 5.29 1.22
CA LEU A 19 -18.83 4.79 -0.02
C LEU A 19 -18.00 5.13 -1.27
N GLU A 20 -17.50 6.36 -1.37
CA GLU A 20 -16.68 6.80 -2.51
C GLU A 20 -15.35 6.06 -2.62
N THR A 21 -14.72 5.73 -1.49
CA THR A 21 -13.52 4.90 -1.46
C THR A 21 -13.87 3.46 -1.82
N GLY A 22 -14.98 2.93 -1.29
CA GLY A 22 -15.50 1.62 -1.67
C GLY A 22 -15.72 1.48 -3.19
N LYS A 23 -16.28 2.51 -3.84
CA LYS A 23 -16.42 2.56 -5.31
C LYS A 23 -15.07 2.51 -6.03
N LYS A 24 -14.06 3.25 -5.55
CA LYS A 24 -12.70 3.24 -6.13
C LYS A 24 -12.01 1.88 -5.96
N ILE A 25 -12.13 1.29 -4.78
CA ILE A 25 -11.63 -0.05 -4.48
C ILE A 25 -12.28 -1.07 -5.42
N PHE A 26 -13.61 -1.06 -5.53
CA PHE A 26 -14.33 -1.98 -6.41
C PHE A 26 -13.93 -1.80 -7.87
N LYS A 27 -13.86 -0.55 -8.35
CA LYS A 27 -13.38 -0.25 -9.70
C LYS A 27 -11.97 -0.81 -9.93
N ARG A 28 -11.03 -0.57 -9.01
CA ARG A 28 -9.66 -1.07 -9.13
C ARG A 28 -9.59 -2.60 -9.13
N LEU A 29 -10.43 -3.27 -8.33
CA LEU A 29 -10.55 -4.72 -8.33
C LEU A 29 -11.09 -5.26 -9.66
N LEU A 30 -12.09 -4.60 -10.25
CA LEU A 30 -12.63 -4.96 -11.57
C LEU A 30 -11.61 -4.79 -12.70
N GLU A 31 -10.74 -3.78 -12.62
CA GLU A 31 -9.64 -3.61 -13.58
C GLU A 31 -8.60 -4.75 -13.51
N GLY A 32 -8.58 -5.51 -12.41
CA GLY A 32 -7.75 -6.71 -12.26
C GLY A 32 -6.25 -6.42 -12.16
N VAL A 33 -5.46 -7.46 -12.44
CA VAL A 33 -4.00 -7.40 -12.45
C VAL A 33 -3.55 -6.56 -13.66
N SER A 34 -2.64 -5.62 -13.42
CA SER A 34 -2.09 -4.74 -14.45
C SER A 34 -0.75 -5.26 -14.99
N ILE A 35 -0.28 -4.70 -16.12
CA ILE A 35 1.07 -4.97 -16.64
C ILE A 35 2.20 -4.58 -15.67
N HIS A 36 1.89 -3.75 -14.67
CA HIS A 36 2.84 -3.29 -13.65
C HIS A 36 2.85 -4.19 -12.41
N ASP A 37 1.92 -5.13 -12.31
CA ASP A 37 1.87 -6.11 -11.25
C ASP A 37 2.93 -7.17 -11.46
N LYS A 38 3.64 -7.46 -10.37
CA LYS A 38 4.67 -8.50 -10.32
C LYS A 38 4.59 -9.19 -8.97
N LYS A 39 5.03 -10.45 -8.95
CA LYS A 39 5.38 -11.12 -7.70
C LYS A 39 6.47 -10.32 -7.01
N GLY A 40 6.32 -10.11 -5.71
CA GLY A 40 7.27 -9.32 -4.93
C GLY A 40 6.77 -9.04 -3.53
N TRP A 41 6.97 -7.82 -3.07
CA TRP A 41 6.76 -7.43 -1.68
C TRP A 41 6.01 -6.12 -1.57
N ILE A 42 5.10 -6.04 -0.60
CA ILE A 42 4.73 -4.79 0.07
C ILE A 42 5.65 -4.63 1.29
N TYR A 43 6.09 -3.43 1.58
CA TYR A 43 6.92 -3.17 2.76
C TYR A 43 6.62 -1.82 3.38
N SER A 44 6.96 -1.70 4.65
CA SER A 44 6.83 -0.49 5.44
C SER A 44 8.15 -0.16 6.14
N PHE A 45 8.54 1.11 6.19
CA PHE A 45 9.79 1.54 6.83
C PHE A 45 9.70 2.94 7.43
N TYR A 46 10.61 3.21 8.35
CA TYR A 46 10.85 4.52 8.95
C TYR A 46 12.05 5.20 8.30
N LYS A 47 12.05 6.53 8.29
CA LYS A 47 13.25 7.32 8.00
C LYS A 47 13.78 7.99 9.25
N LYS A 48 15.07 8.30 9.24
CA LYS A 48 15.70 9.14 10.26
C LYS A 48 15.69 10.60 9.79
N ILE A 49 15.29 11.53 10.65
CA ILE A 49 15.39 12.97 10.43
C ILE A 49 16.15 13.56 11.61
N ASP A 50 17.18 14.36 11.35
CA ASP A 50 18.00 15.04 12.37
C ASP A 50 18.48 14.09 13.48
N GLY A 51 18.95 12.91 13.08
CA GLY A 51 19.44 11.89 14.01
C GLY A 51 18.36 11.04 14.69
N THR A 52 17.07 11.36 14.51
CA THR A 52 15.94 10.70 15.19
C THR A 52 15.09 9.88 14.22
N TRP A 53 14.82 8.61 14.57
CA TRP A 53 13.90 7.76 13.83
C TRP A 53 12.47 8.29 13.94
N GLN A 54 11.86 8.58 12.79
CA GLN A 54 10.49 9.06 12.69
C GLN A 54 9.52 7.89 12.80
N GLU A 55 9.52 7.21 13.94
CA GLU A 55 8.69 6.00 14.11
C GLU A 55 7.19 6.33 14.05
N GLN A 56 6.79 7.60 14.22
CA GLN A 56 5.41 8.06 14.05
C GLN A 56 4.96 8.18 12.58
N SER A 57 5.84 7.98 11.60
CA SER A 57 5.54 8.06 10.18
C SER A 57 6.09 6.86 9.43
N LEU A 58 5.22 6.14 8.73
CA LEU A 58 5.58 4.99 7.91
C LEU A 58 5.39 5.31 6.44
N LYS A 59 6.38 4.97 5.61
CA LYS A 59 6.14 4.85 4.19
C LYS A 59 5.80 3.40 3.86
N ILE A 60 4.76 3.22 3.05
CA ILE A 60 4.36 1.92 2.50
C ILE A 60 4.68 1.94 1.01
N GLY A 61 5.46 0.96 0.56
CA GLY A 61 5.84 0.83 -0.83
C GLY A 61 5.84 -0.61 -1.31
N ARG A 62 6.02 -0.79 -2.62
CA ARG A 62 6.21 -2.09 -3.24
C ARG A 62 7.56 -2.27 -3.93
N THR A 63 7.92 -3.52 -4.16
CA THR A 63 9.10 -3.92 -4.96
C THR A 63 8.86 -5.30 -5.57
N ASP A 64 9.42 -5.55 -6.75
CA ASP A 64 9.54 -6.88 -7.38
C ASP A 64 10.87 -7.57 -7.04
N ASN A 65 11.79 -6.82 -6.44
CA ASN A 65 13.08 -7.28 -5.93
C ASN A 65 13.05 -7.44 -4.39
N SER A 66 14.18 -7.80 -3.78
CA SER A 66 14.30 -7.82 -2.32
C SER A 66 14.09 -6.43 -1.70
N VAL A 67 13.44 -6.39 -0.54
CA VAL A 67 13.16 -5.15 0.20
C VAL A 67 14.46 -4.46 0.61
N GLU A 68 15.48 -5.21 1.00
CA GLU A 68 16.80 -4.71 1.39
C GLU A 68 17.53 -4.06 0.21
N LYS A 69 17.39 -4.61 -1.00
CA LYS A 69 17.94 -3.98 -2.21
C LYS A 69 17.23 -2.66 -2.49
N ARG A 70 15.90 -2.62 -2.36
CA ARG A 70 15.11 -1.40 -2.59
C ARG A 70 15.45 -0.29 -1.58
N LEU A 71 15.54 -0.62 -0.29
CA LEU A 71 15.93 0.36 0.73
C LEU A 71 17.35 0.88 0.51
N ARG A 72 18.32 0.01 0.15
CA ARG A 72 19.68 0.44 -0.18
C ARG A 72 19.73 1.37 -1.39
N GLN A 73 18.94 1.11 -2.44
CA GLN A 73 18.85 2.01 -3.59
C GLN A 73 18.43 3.41 -3.16
N TRP A 74 17.41 3.50 -2.30
CA TRP A 74 16.94 4.77 -1.79
C TRP A 74 17.94 5.46 -0.86
N THR A 75 18.58 4.73 0.05
CA THR A 75 19.67 5.29 0.88
C THR A 75 20.78 5.86 0.01
N ASN A 76 21.21 5.15 -1.03
CA ASN A 76 22.27 5.61 -1.94
C ASN A 76 21.84 6.82 -2.80
N GLN A 77 20.59 6.83 -3.29
CA GLN A 77 20.08 7.91 -4.15
C GLN A 77 19.76 9.19 -3.37
N CYS A 78 19.28 9.03 -2.14
CA CYS A 78 18.65 10.11 -1.39
C CYS A 78 19.50 10.57 -0.19
N GLY A 79 20.49 9.79 0.21
CA GLY A 79 21.25 10.01 1.45
C GLY A 79 20.44 9.75 2.73
N GLU A 80 19.29 9.09 2.59
CA GLU A 80 18.35 8.86 3.70
C GLU A 80 18.71 7.59 4.46
N GLU A 81 18.75 7.66 5.80
CA GLU A 81 18.85 6.49 6.65
C GLU A 81 17.45 5.87 6.85
N LEU A 82 17.30 4.60 6.42
CA LEU A 82 16.02 3.89 6.40
C LEU A 82 16.06 2.63 7.26
N LYS A 83 14.99 2.38 8.02
CA LYS A 83 14.83 1.20 8.86
C LYS A 83 13.55 0.46 8.48
N ILE A 84 13.71 -0.77 7.97
CA ILE A 84 12.57 -1.65 7.67
C ILE A 84 11.76 -1.89 8.95
N LYS A 85 10.43 -1.77 8.84
CA LYS A 85 9.51 -2.16 9.90
C LYS A 85 8.95 -3.55 9.64
N LYS A 86 8.43 -3.78 8.43
CA LYS A 86 7.82 -5.07 8.05
C LYS A 86 7.70 -5.20 6.54
N SER A 87 7.65 -6.42 6.05
CA SER A 87 7.35 -6.76 4.66
C SER A 87 6.35 -7.92 4.56
N TRP A 88 5.64 -7.96 3.44
CA TRP A 88 4.66 -8.98 3.09
C TRP A 88 4.88 -9.39 1.64
N GLU A 89 5.08 -10.68 1.40
CA GLU A 89 5.14 -11.20 0.04
C GLU A 89 3.74 -11.18 -0.58
N THR A 90 3.64 -10.84 -1.86
CA THR A 90 2.39 -10.86 -2.63
C THR A 90 2.67 -11.20 -4.09
N LYS A 91 1.70 -11.85 -4.74
CA LYS A 91 1.76 -12.15 -6.17
C LYS A 91 1.52 -10.93 -7.04
N TRP A 92 0.77 -9.96 -6.53
CA TRP A 92 0.26 -8.81 -7.30
C TRP A 92 0.59 -7.50 -6.57
N ASN A 93 1.88 -7.14 -6.55
CA ASN A 93 2.37 -6.07 -5.69
C ASN A 93 1.79 -4.68 -6.01
N HIS A 94 1.37 -4.41 -7.23
CA HIS A 94 0.86 -3.09 -7.63
C HIS A 94 -0.59 -2.91 -7.25
N LEU A 95 -1.42 -3.92 -7.56
CA LEU A 95 -2.82 -3.99 -7.14
C LEU A 95 -2.91 -3.91 -5.61
N THR A 96 -2.13 -4.73 -4.90
CA THR A 96 -2.11 -4.74 -3.44
C THR A 96 -1.70 -3.37 -2.87
N GLU A 97 -0.62 -2.75 -3.35
CA GLU A 97 -0.20 -1.41 -2.91
C GLU A 97 -1.32 -0.36 -3.13
N THR A 98 -1.93 -0.38 -4.31
CA THR A 98 -2.99 0.58 -4.66
C THR A 98 -4.17 0.49 -3.70
N LEU A 99 -4.62 -0.73 -3.40
CA LEU A 99 -5.77 -0.97 -2.51
C LEU A 99 -5.46 -0.58 -1.07
N VAL A 100 -4.25 -0.91 -0.58
CA VAL A 100 -3.77 -0.47 0.73
C VAL A 100 -3.76 1.05 0.82
N HIS A 101 -3.21 1.75 -0.17
CA HIS A 101 -3.15 3.21 -0.16
C HIS A 101 -4.53 3.85 -0.21
N LEU A 102 -5.46 3.33 -1.01
CA LEU A 102 -6.84 3.83 -1.07
C LEU A 102 -7.51 3.75 0.30
N GLU A 103 -7.41 2.62 0.98
CA GLU A 103 -8.02 2.43 2.28
C GLU A 103 -7.36 3.27 3.37
N LEU A 104 -6.02 3.30 3.45
CA LEU A 104 -5.34 4.08 4.46
C LEU A 104 -5.55 5.59 4.28
N LYS A 105 -5.69 6.08 3.04
CA LYS A 105 -6.08 7.46 2.74
C LYS A 105 -7.50 7.75 3.26
N ASP A 106 -8.44 6.81 3.08
CA ASP A 106 -9.82 6.98 3.54
C ASP A 106 -9.97 7.00 5.07
N ARG A 107 -9.15 6.18 5.76
CA ARG A 107 -9.01 6.17 7.22
C ARG A 107 -8.35 7.45 7.78
N GLY A 108 -7.96 8.40 6.93
CA GLY A 108 -7.34 9.65 7.36
C GLY A 108 -5.90 9.50 7.84
N LEU A 109 -5.24 8.37 7.51
CA LEU A 109 -3.88 8.10 7.94
C LEU A 109 -2.83 8.68 7.00
N TRP A 110 -3.21 9.21 5.83
CA TRP A 110 -2.27 9.76 4.88
C TRP A 110 -1.70 11.12 5.36
N LEU A 111 -0.38 11.17 5.53
CA LEU A 111 0.35 12.38 5.92
C LEU A 111 0.81 13.22 4.74
N GLY A 112 0.57 12.75 3.50
CA GLY A 112 1.05 13.44 2.32
C GLY A 112 2.52 13.13 2.01
N ASN A 113 3.20 14.14 1.48
CA ASN A 113 4.62 14.07 1.18
C ASN A 113 5.41 14.62 2.37
N ILE A 114 6.37 13.85 2.87
CA ILE A 114 7.26 14.31 3.94
C ILE A 114 8.60 14.68 3.32
N ASN A 115 8.87 15.98 3.23
CA ASN A 115 10.18 16.49 2.90
C ASN A 115 11.16 16.02 4.00
N GLY A 116 12.09 15.14 3.65
CA GLY A 116 13.33 14.98 4.42
C GLY A 116 14.30 16.02 3.88
N GLY A 117 15.11 16.66 4.72
CA GLY A 117 16.06 17.72 4.34
C GLY A 117 17.13 17.34 3.30
N GLY A 118 16.99 16.21 2.59
CA GLY A 118 17.83 15.78 1.48
C GLY A 118 17.42 16.37 0.12
N LYS A 119 18.36 16.32 -0.84
CA LYS A 119 18.29 16.91 -2.20
C LYS A 119 17.29 16.25 -3.17
N CYS A 120 16.35 15.46 -2.68
CA CYS A 120 15.77 14.35 -3.45
C CYS A 120 14.26 14.48 -3.65
N ASN A 121 13.79 15.00 -4.79
CA ASN A 121 12.36 15.07 -5.17
C ASN A 121 11.75 13.71 -5.62
N TYR A 122 12.24 12.57 -5.12
CA TYR A 122 11.85 11.24 -5.61
C TYR A 122 10.70 10.60 -4.81
N GLU A 123 10.19 9.49 -5.33
CA GLU A 123 9.11 8.65 -4.76
C GLU A 123 9.24 8.31 -3.27
N ILE A 124 10.46 8.38 -2.70
CA ILE A 124 10.69 8.19 -1.26
C ILE A 124 9.97 9.25 -0.40
N GLN A 125 9.78 10.46 -0.92
CA GLN A 125 9.13 11.55 -0.20
C GLN A 125 7.60 11.45 -0.22
N LYS A 126 7.03 10.64 -1.11
CA LYS A 126 5.60 10.53 -1.31
C LYS A 126 4.98 9.43 -0.44
N GLU A 127 3.68 9.58 -0.18
CA GLU A 127 2.83 8.50 0.36
C GLU A 127 3.28 7.98 1.72
N TRP A 128 3.43 8.92 2.66
CA TRP A 128 3.65 8.63 4.06
C TRP A 128 2.33 8.53 4.82
N PHE A 129 2.32 7.69 5.86
CA PHE A 129 1.15 7.40 6.68
C PHE A 129 1.47 7.53 8.17
N SER A 130 0.48 7.95 8.95
CA SER A 130 0.56 8.07 10.39
C SER A 130 0.69 6.70 11.02
N ALA A 131 1.76 6.53 11.79
CA ALA A 131 2.02 5.29 12.50
C ALA A 131 1.39 5.26 13.90
N SER A 132 0.55 6.25 14.24
CA SER A 132 -0.20 6.31 15.50
C SER A 132 -1.07 5.06 15.76
N VAL A 133 -1.41 4.32 14.69
CA VAL A 133 -2.20 3.07 14.73
C VAL A 133 -1.50 1.93 13.98
N PHE A 134 -0.27 1.58 14.38
CA PHE A 134 0.54 0.53 13.74
C PHE A 134 -0.19 -0.79 13.47
N HIS A 135 -0.96 -1.27 14.44
CA HIS A 135 -1.69 -2.54 14.31
C HIS A 135 -2.75 -2.45 13.20
N GLU A 136 -3.36 -1.29 12.99
CA GLU A 136 -4.33 -1.09 11.92
C GLU A 136 -3.65 -1.12 10.54
N ILE A 137 -2.51 -0.45 10.38
CA ILE A 137 -1.75 -0.51 9.12
C ILE A 137 -1.36 -1.96 8.80
N ASP A 138 -0.80 -2.67 9.76
CA ASP A 138 -0.40 -4.06 9.59
C ASP A 138 -1.60 -4.95 9.21
N ASN A 139 -2.77 -4.71 9.81
CA ASN A 139 -4.00 -5.43 9.51
C ASN A 139 -4.51 -5.13 8.10
N VAL A 140 -4.54 -3.87 7.70
CA VAL A 140 -4.96 -3.45 6.34
C VAL A 140 -4.05 -4.06 5.28
N VAL A 141 -2.73 -3.98 5.46
CA VAL A 141 -1.79 -4.58 4.49
C VAL A 141 -1.95 -6.09 4.44
N SER A 142 -2.01 -6.74 5.61
CA SER A 142 -2.14 -8.20 5.67
C SER A 142 -3.46 -8.71 5.10
N TYR A 143 -4.55 -7.94 5.25
CA TYR A 143 -5.83 -8.22 4.64
C TYR A 143 -5.73 -8.17 3.12
N TRP A 144 -5.25 -7.05 2.57
CA TRP A 144 -5.20 -6.87 1.13
C TRP A 144 -4.27 -7.85 0.43
N VAL A 145 -3.11 -8.13 1.02
CA VAL A 145 -2.19 -9.19 0.53
C VAL A 145 -2.92 -10.52 0.43
N ARG A 146 -3.59 -10.95 1.51
CA ARG A 146 -4.32 -12.24 1.53
C ARG A 146 -5.48 -12.26 0.54
N TYR A 147 -6.25 -11.18 0.47
CA TYR A 147 -7.41 -11.08 -0.41
C TYR A 147 -7.00 -11.14 -1.88
N VAL A 148 -6.05 -10.30 -2.28
CA VAL A 148 -5.58 -10.20 -3.66
C VAL A 148 -4.89 -11.49 -4.11
N ASP A 149 -4.06 -12.10 -3.27
CA ASP A 149 -3.42 -13.37 -3.60
C ASP A 149 -4.42 -14.54 -3.68
N ALA A 150 -5.56 -14.44 -3.00
CA ALA A 150 -6.64 -15.43 -3.07
C ALA A 150 -7.55 -15.26 -4.30
N LEU A 151 -7.65 -14.05 -4.88
CA LEU A 151 -8.46 -13.79 -6.09
C LEU A 151 -8.01 -14.62 -7.31
N GLU A 152 -6.75 -15.05 -7.35
CA GLU A 152 -6.23 -15.99 -8.37
C GLU A 152 -7.09 -17.26 -8.46
N ARG A 153 -7.66 -17.71 -7.34
CA ARG A 153 -8.52 -18.91 -7.30
C ARG A 153 -9.89 -18.71 -7.95
N TYR A 154 -10.33 -17.47 -8.15
CA TYR A 154 -11.70 -17.16 -8.55
C TYR A 154 -11.83 -16.49 -9.93
N TYR A 155 -10.81 -15.76 -10.39
CA TYR A 155 -10.91 -14.98 -11.63
C TYR A 155 -9.90 -15.35 -12.73
N TYR A 156 -8.86 -16.12 -12.40
CA TYR A 156 -7.73 -16.34 -13.32
C TYR A 156 -7.51 -17.82 -13.68
N GLN A 157 -8.46 -18.72 -13.40
CA GLN A 157 -8.43 -20.11 -13.88
C GLN A 157 -9.16 -20.32 -15.23
N GLU A 158 -9.75 -19.28 -15.81
CA GLU A 158 -10.43 -19.35 -17.13
C GLU A 158 -9.69 -18.57 -18.24
N LEU A 159 -8.40 -18.27 -18.05
CA LEU A 159 -7.50 -17.74 -19.09
C LEU A 159 -6.35 -18.73 -19.33
#